data_AF-A0A3E0DI59-F1
#
_entry.id   AF-A0A3E0DI59-F1
#
_cell.length_a   1.000
_cell.length_b   1.000
_cell.length_c   1.000
_cell.angle_alpha   90.00
_cell.angle_beta   90.00
_cell.angle_gamma   90.00
#
_symmetry.space_group_name_H-M   'P 1'
#
loop_
_entity.id
_entity.type
_entity.pdbx_description
1 polymer ?
#
loop_
_entity_poly.entity_id
_entity_poly.type
_entity_poly.pdbx_seq_one_letter_code
_entity_poly.pdbx_strand_id
1 'polypeptide(L)' 'MFSFFKSNPQKALNKEYEKLLEKAMQAQRAGDIKRYAELTAQAEMVKAKRDMEAS' A
#
# COMPACT_ATOMS: atom_id res chain seq x y z
N MET A 1 -17.32 24.80 1.10
CA MET A 1 -17.56 23.43 1.60
C MET A 1 -16.23 22.81 1.98
N PHE A 2 -15.76 23.06 3.20
CA PHE A 2 -14.51 22.51 3.73
C PHE A 2 -14.87 21.46 4.78
N SER A 3 -15.15 20.23 4.35
CA SER A 3 -15.25 19.11 5.28
C SER A 3 -13.85 18.63 5.62
N PHE A 4 -13.36 19.09 6.77
CA PHE A 4 -12.52 18.34 7.70
C PHE A 4 -11.61 17.28 7.08
N PHE A 5 -10.48 17.71 6.51
CA PHE A 5 -9.32 16.84 6.30
C PHE A 5 -8.72 16.48 7.67
N LYS A 6 -9.41 15.64 8.45
CA LYS A 6 -8.69 14.77 9.36
C LYS A 6 -7.97 13.77 8.47
N SER A 7 -6.71 14.05 8.15
CA SER A 7 -5.80 13.08 7.57
C SER A 7 -5.72 11.91 8.53
N ASN A 8 -6.57 10.90 8.34
CA ASN A 8 -6.43 9.65 9.05
C ASN A 8 -5.19 8.99 8.45
N PRO A 9 -4.07 8.91 9.17
CA PRO A 9 -2.82 8.33 8.64
C PRO A 9 -3.04 6.89 8.17
N GLN A 10 -3.88 6.14 8.88
CA GLN A 10 -4.38 4.82 8.47
C GLN A 10 -5.05 4.81 7.08
N LYS A 11 -5.85 5.83 6.72
CA LYS A 11 -6.47 5.91 5.38
C LYS A 11 -5.43 6.20 4.30
N ALA A 12 -4.38 6.96 4.62
CA ALA A 12 -3.28 7.20 3.70
C ALA A 12 -2.47 5.91 3.47
N LEU A 13 -2.12 5.18 4.54
CA LEU A 13 -1.43 3.90 4.49
C LEU A 13 -2.23 2.83 3.73
N ASN A 14 -3.55 2.77 3.92
CA ASN A 14 -4.40 1.86 3.14
C ASN A 14 -4.34 2.16 1.63
N LYS A 15 -4.42 3.44 1.24
CA LYS A 15 -4.31 3.83 -0.17
C LYS A 15 -2.94 3.51 -0.76
N GLU A 16 -1.88 3.67 0.02
CA GLU A 16 -0.52 3.32 -0.40
C GLU A 16 -0.37 1.80 -0.60
N TYR A 17 -0.88 1.02 0.35
CA TYR A 17 -0.93 -0.43 0.27
C TYR A 17 -1.67 -0.92 -0.99
N GLU A 18 -2.86 -0.40 -1.25
CA GLU A 18 -3.65 -0.73 -2.45
C GLU A 18 -2.90 -0.42 -3.75
N LYS A 19 -2.22 0.74 -3.83
CA LYS A 19 -1.41 1.10 -5.00
C LYS A 19 -0.23 0.16 -5.21
N LEU A 20 0.42 -0.28 -4.14
CA LEU A 20 1.53 -1.24 -4.24
C LEU A 20 1.04 -2.60 -4.73
N LEU A 21 -0.11 -3.06 -4.23
CA LEU A 21 -0.75 -4.29 -4.71
C LEU A 21 -1.16 -4.20 -6.18
N GLU A 22 -1.76 -3.09 -6.61
CA GLU A 22 -2.14 -2.89 -8.01
C GLU A 22 -0.92 -2.98 -8.93
N LYS A 23 0.18 -2.30 -8.57
CA LYS A 23 1.44 -2.37 -9.31
C LYS A 23 2.04 -3.78 -9.28
N ALA A 24 1.96 -4.47 -8.15
CA ALA A 24 2.45 -5.85 -8.03
C ALA A 24 1.66 -6.77 -8.97
N MET A 25 0.33 -6.65 -9.01
CA MET A 25 -0.52 -7.41 -9.94
C MET A 25 -0.17 -7.13 -11.40
N GLN A 26 0.09 -5.87 -11.76
CA GLN A 26 0.54 -5.51 -13.11
C GLN A 26 1.91 -6.13 -13.43
N ALA A 27 2.87 -6.06 -12.51
CA ALA A 27 4.18 -6.68 -12.66
C ALA A 27 4.09 -8.20 -12.80
N GLN A 28 3.25 -8.86 -12.00
CA GLN A 28 2.98 -10.29 -12.09
C GLN A 28 2.39 -10.67 -13.45
N ARG A 29 1.39 -9.92 -13.94
CA ARG A 29 0.79 -10.13 -15.26
C ARG A 29 1.76 -9.91 -16.41
N ALA A 30 2.71 -8.99 -16.25
CA ALA A 30 3.79 -8.76 -17.21
C ALA A 30 4.92 -9.79 -17.12
N GLY A 31 4.91 -10.69 -16.12
CA GLY A 31 5.96 -11.68 -15.89
C GLY A 31 7.21 -11.13 -15.21
N ASP A 32 7.17 -9.90 -14.68
CA ASP A 32 8.28 -9.29 -13.96
C ASP A 32 8.27 -9.72 -12.48
N ILE A 33 8.80 -10.93 -12.23
CA ILE A 33 8.80 -11.56 -10.91
C ILE A 33 9.66 -10.79 -9.90
N LYS A 34 10.78 -10.20 -10.34
CA LYS A 34 11.63 -9.39 -9.47
C LYS A 34 10.86 -8.18 -8.97
N ARG A 35 10.22 -7.45 -9.89
CA ARG A 35 9.44 -6.27 -9.55
C ARG A 35 8.21 -6.61 -8.72
N TYR A 36 7.55 -7.73 -9.00
CA TYR A 36 6.46 -8.24 -8.18
C TYR A 36 6.92 -8.50 -6.73
N ALA A 37 8.05 -9.18 -6.54
CA ALA A 37 8.57 -9.49 -5.21
C ALA A 37 8.92 -8.21 -4.43
N GLU A 38 9.56 -7.24 -5.08
CA GLU A 38 9.87 -5.92 -4.48
C GLU A 38 8.60 -5.17 -4.04
N LEU A 39 7.60 -5.09 -4.93
CA LEU A 39 6.36 -4.35 -4.66
C LEU A 39 5.53 -5.03 -3.57
N THR A 40 5.51 -6.36 -3.54
CA THR A 40 4.83 -7.13 -2.51
C THR A 40 5.50 -6.94 -1.15
N ALA A 41 6.84 -6.96 -1.08
CA ALA A 41 7.57 -6.66 0.15
C ALA A 41 7.32 -5.22 0.65
N GLN A 42 7.22 -4.25 -0.27
CA GLN A 42 6.82 -2.88 0.09
C GLN A 42 5.41 -2.81 0.65
N ALA A 43 4.45 -3.55 0.04
CA ALA A 43 3.09 -3.61 0.53
C ALA A 43 3.02 -4.20 1.95
N GLU A 44 3.76 -5.27 2.23
CA GLU A 44 3.89 -5.87 3.56
C GLU A 44 4.40 -4.85 4.60
N MET A 45 5.41 -4.06 4.26
CA MET A 45 5.94 -3.01 5.15
C MET A 45 4.89 -1.94 5.46
N VAL A 46 4.11 -1.50 4.46
CA VAL A 46 3.04 -0.51 4.66
C VAL A 46 1.92 -1.08 5.53
N LYS A 47 1.55 -2.35 5.32
CA LYS A 47 0.57 -3.06 6.15
C LYS A 47 1.04 -3.16 7.61
N ALA A 48 2.30 -3.52 7.84
CA ALA A 48 2.88 -3.59 9.18
C ALA A 48 2.85 -2.22 9.88
N LYS A 49 3.22 -1.13 9.19
CA LYS A 49 3.11 0.23 9.72
C LYS A 49 1.67 0.60 10.09
N ARG A 50 0.71 0.27 9.22
CA ARG A 50 -0.71 0.51 9.48
C ARG A 50 -1.19 -0.22 10.73
N ASP A 51 -0.80 -1.48 10.87
CA ASP A 51 -1.24 -2.31 12.00
C ASP A 51 -0.60 -1.85 13.33
N MET A 52 0.64 -1.33 13.28
CA MET A 52 1.29 -0.66 14.43
C MET A 52 0.58 0.65 14.83
N GLU A 53 0.15 1.47 13.87
CA GLU A 53 -0.59 2.72 14.15
C GLU A 53 -2.05 2.50 14.61
N ALA A 54 -2.55 1.26 14.55
CA ALA A 54 -3.89 0.90 15.01
C ALA A 54 -3.93 0.38 16.46
N SER A 55 -2.75 0.18 17.07
CA SER A 55 -2.58 -0.28 18.46
C SER A 55 -2.35 0.92 19.40
#